data_AF-A0A816VBU2-F1
#
_entry.id   AF-A0A816VBU2-F1
#
_cell.length_a   1.000
_cell.length_b   1.000
_cell.length_c   1.000
_cell.angle_alpha   90.00
_cell.angle_beta   90.00
_cell.angle_gamma   90.00
#
_symmetry.space_group_name_H-M   'P 1'
#
loop_
_entity.id
_entity.type
_entity.pdbx_description
1 polymer ?
#
loop_
_entity_poly.entity_id
_entity_poly.type
_entity_poly.pdbx_seq_one_letter_code
_entity_poly.pdbx_strand_id
1 'polypeptide(L)' 'MKNTVTPDAIYAVLSNPSFRLALRLLSKSWISSLSAIDNLRVNTHMSKTTNSMLLFSAMDAHKLGLVSFGKH' A
#
# COMPACT_ATOMS: atom_id res chain seq x y z
N MET A 1 20.90 -10.65 37.49
CA MET A 1 21.12 -9.19 37.47
C MET A 1 20.03 -8.56 36.60
N LYS A 2 19.15 -7.74 37.18
CA LYS A 2 18.06 -7.08 36.44
C LYS A 2 18.63 -5.76 35.91
N ASN A 3 18.75 -5.60 34.59
CA ASN A 3 19.12 -4.31 33.99
C ASN A 3 17.97 -3.33 34.22
N THR A 4 18.01 -2.61 35.32
CA THR A 4 17.12 -1.47 35.57
C THR A 4 17.62 -0.31 34.73
N VAL A 5 16.95 -0.09 33.60
CA VAL A 5 17.08 1.16 32.84
C VAL A 5 16.53 2.27 33.72
N THR A 6 17.40 3.18 34.15
CA THR A 6 17.01 4.31 34.98
C THR A 6 16.35 5.39 34.12
N PRO A 7 15.40 6.18 34.66
CA PRO A 7 14.74 7.25 33.92
C PRO A 7 15.73 8.22 33.26
N ASP A 8 16.83 8.55 33.93
CA ASP A 8 17.87 9.45 33.41
C ASP A 8 18.55 8.90 32.14
N ALA A 9 18.76 7.57 32.07
CA ALA A 9 19.29 6.92 30.89
C ALA A 9 18.32 7.03 29.69
N ILE A 10 17.01 7.00 29.94
CA ILE A 10 15.99 7.18 28.90
C ILE A 10 16.02 8.63 28.38
N TYR A 11 16.10 9.62 29.26
CA TYR A 11 16.21 11.03 28.85
C TYR A 11 17.50 11.31 28.07
N ALA A 12 18.61 10.68 28.43
CA ALA A 12 19.87 10.77 27.68
C ALA A 12 19.72 10.22 26.25
N VAL A 13 18.99 9.12 26.06
CA VAL A 13 18.72 8.55 24.73
C VAL A 13 17.74 9.41 23.93
N LEU A 14 16.67 9.89 24.55
CA LEU A 14 15.67 10.74 23.87
C LEU A 14 16.22 12.12 23.49
N SER A 15 17.15 12.66 24.26
CA SER A 15 17.83 13.92 23.95
C SER A 15 18.96 13.78 22.93
N ASN A 16 19.40 12.54 22.65
CA ASN A 16 20.46 12.26 21.68
C ASN A 16 20.03 12.68 20.25
N PRO A 17 20.78 13.58 19.58
CA PRO A 17 20.45 14.04 18.23
C PRO A 17 20.37 12.92 17.20
N SER A 18 21.26 11.94 17.23
CA SER A 18 21.29 10.81 16.30
C SER A 18 20.07 9.92 16.48
N PHE A 19 19.66 9.67 17.73
CA PHE A 19 18.43 8.93 18.03
C PHE A 19 17.20 9.67 17.50
N ARG A 20 17.10 10.99 17.71
CA ARG A 20 16.00 11.79 17.17
C ARG A 20 15.97 11.79 15.64
N LEU A 21 17.13 11.83 14.99
CA LEU A 21 17.23 11.73 13.53
C LEU A 21 16.78 10.35 13.04
N ALA A 22 17.24 9.27 13.67
CA ALA A 22 16.81 7.91 13.35
C ALA A 22 15.29 7.75 13.53
N LEU A 23 14.73 8.28 14.61
CA LEU A 23 13.28 8.24 14.87
C LEU A 23 12.49 9.02 13.81
N ARG A 24 12.99 10.18 13.37
CA ARG A 24 12.38 10.96 12.28
C ARG A 24 12.46 10.23 10.93
N LEU A 25 13.57 9.56 10.65
CA LEU A 25 13.71 8.77 9.44
C LEU A 25 12.75 7.57 9.46
N LEU A 26 12.67 6.88 10.60
CA LEU A 26 11.75 5.77 10.82
C LEU A 26 10.28 6.18 10.67
N SER A 27 9.89 7.33 11.24
CA SER A 27 8.51 7.82 11.11
C SER A 27 8.16 8.19 9.67
N LYS A 28 9.09 8.83 8.95
CA LYS A 28 8.91 9.14 7.53
C LYS A 28 8.82 7.88 6.67
N SER A 29 9.69 6.89 6.88
CA SER A 29 9.65 5.62 6.15
C SER A 29 8.37 4.85 6.43
N TRP A 30 7.88 4.89 7.67
CA TRP A 30 6.62 4.26 8.06
C TRP A 30 5.42 4.89 7.34
N ILE A 31 5.29 6.23 7.38
CA ILE A 31 4.20 6.95 6.70
C ILE A 31 4.25 6.72 5.18
N SER A 32 5.45 6.77 4.58
CA SER A 32 5.63 6.50 3.15
C SER A 32 5.22 5.08 2.78
N SER A 33 5.49 4.09 3.65
CA SER A 33 5.08 2.70 3.46
C SER A 33 3.56 2.54 3.55
N LEU A 34 2.91 3.20 4.52
CA LEU A 34 1.44 3.20 4.62
C LEU A 34 0.78 3.81 3.38
N SER A 35 1.29 4.94 2.90
CA SER A 35 0.79 5.57 1.67
C SER A 35 1.02 4.70 0.43
N ALA A 36 2.14 3.98 0.36
CA ALA A 36 2.39 3.03 -0.72
C ALA A 36 1.40 1.86 -0.68
N ILE A 37 1.07 1.34 0.51
CA ILE A 37 0.06 0.29 0.69
C ILE A 37 -1.33 0.79 0.29
N ASP A 38 -1.68 2.02 0.67
CA ASP A 38 -2.95 2.65 0.27
C ASP A 38 -3.04 2.79 -1.25
N ASN A 39 -1.96 3.25 -1.90
CA ASN A 39 -1.88 3.33 -3.36
C ASN A 39 -1.98 1.96 -4.03
N LEU A 40 -1.31 0.94 -3.49
CA LEU A 40 -1.41 -0.43 -4.00
C LEU A 40 -2.83 -0.99 -3.86
N ARG A 41 -3.51 -0.70 -2.74
CA ARG A 41 -4.90 -1.10 -2.51
C ARG A 41 -5.84 -0.46 -3.53
N VAL A 42 -5.74 0.87 -3.73
CA VAL A 42 -6.58 1.60 -4.68
C VAL A 42 -6.34 1.10 -6.11
N ASN A 43 -5.08 0.92 -6.51
CA ASN A 43 -4.73 0.42 -7.84
C ASN A 43 -5.20 -1.02 -8.07
N THR A 44 -5.15 -1.88 -7.06
CA THR A 44 -5.68 -3.25 -7.14
C THR A 44 -7.20 -3.26 -7.27
N HIS A 45 -7.90 -2.37 -6.55
CA HIS A 45 -9.35 -2.25 -6.67
C HIS A 45 -9.76 -1.72 -8.05
N MET A 46 -9.09 -0.66 -8.54
CA MET A 46 -9.26 -0.15 -9.91
C MET A 46 -9.05 -1.25 -10.95
N SER A 47 -7.96 -2.02 -10.85
CA SER A 47 -7.67 -3.13 -11.78
C SER A 47 -8.79 -4.18 -11.81
N LYS A 48 -9.35 -4.55 -10.64
CA LYS A 48 -10.48 -5.49 -10.56
C LYS A 48 -11.75 -4.94 -11.19
N THR A 49 -12.07 -3.67 -10.93
CA THR A 49 -13.25 -3.01 -11.51
C THR A 49 -13.13 -2.86 -13.02
N THR A 50 -11.97 -2.43 -13.52
CA THR A 50 -11.71 -2.29 -14.96
C THR A 50 -11.73 -3.64 -15.66
N ASN A 51 -11.11 -4.68 -15.10
CA ASN A 51 -11.16 -6.02 -15.69
C ASN A 51 -12.59 -6.58 -15.71
N SER A 52 -13.38 -6.31 -14.67
CA SER A 52 -14.80 -6.67 -14.64
C SER A 52 -15.57 -5.90 -15.71
N MET A 53 -15.37 -4.59 -15.84
CA MET A 53 -15.99 -3.76 -16.89
C MET A 53 -15.64 -4.25 -18.29
N LEU A 54 -14.37 -4.59 -18.56
CA LEU A 54 -13.96 -5.13 -19.86
C LEU A 54 -14.65 -6.46 -20.17
N LEU A 55 -14.76 -7.36 -19.20
CA LEU A 55 -15.48 -8.63 -19.35
C LEU A 55 -16.98 -8.39 -19.61
N PHE A 56 -17.62 -7.45 -18.90
CA PHE A 56 -19.02 -7.12 -19.13
C PHE A 56 -19.24 -6.45 -20.49
N SER A 57 -18.36 -5.55 -20.94
CA SER A 57 -18.42 -4.94 -22.27
C SER A 57 -18.24 -5.96 -23.38
N ALA A 58 -17.30 -6.91 -23.23
CA ALA A 58 -17.12 -8.00 -24.20
C ALA A 58 -18.34 -8.93 -24.24
N MET A 59 -18.92 -9.25 -23.07
CA MET A 59 -20.13 -10.06 -22.95
C MET A 59 -21.35 -9.37 -23.58
N ASP A 60 -21.47 -8.05 -23.41
CA ASP A 60 -22.54 -7.25 -24.01
C ASP A 60 -22.39 -7.18 -25.53
N ALA A 61 -21.18 -6.91 -26.03
CA ALA A 61 -20.88 -6.95 -27.46
C ALA A 61 -21.14 -8.31 -28.11
N HIS A 62 -20.86 -9.40 -27.38
CA HIS A 62 -21.17 -10.77 -27.82
C HIS A 62 -22.69 -11.04 -27.83
N LYS A 63 -23.44 -10.63 -26.79
CA LYS A 63 -24.90 -10.78 -26.75
C LYS A 63 -25.62 -9.96 -27.82
N LEU A 64 -25.07 -8.81 -28.19
CA LEU A 64 -25.58 -7.96 -29.27
C LEU A 64 -25.25 -8.53 -30.68
N GLY A 65 -24.56 -9.67 -30.77
CA GLY A 65 -24.23 -10.31 -32.06
C GLY A 65 -23.17 -9.55 -32.88
N LEU A 66 -22.52 -8.54 -32.29
CA LEU A 66 -21.50 -7.71 -32.94
C LEU A 66 -20.14 -8.41 -33.03
N VAL A 67 -19.95 -9.48 -32.27
CA VAL A 67 -18.74 -10.34 -32.31
C VAL A 67 -19.19 -11.76 -32.64
N SER A 68 -19.26 -12.07 -33.94
CA SER A 68 -19.50 -13.43 -34.42
C SER A 68 -18.16 -14.15 -34.55
N PHE A 69 -17.93 -15.19 -33.73
CA PHE A 69 -16.89 -16.18 -34.02
C PHE A 69 -17.39 -17.02 -35.18
N GLY A 70 -17.16 -16.53 -36.40
CA GLY A 70 -17.46 -17.26 -37.63
C GLY A 70 -16.84 -18.66 -37.54
N LYS A 71 -17.69 -19.68 -37.64
CA LYS A 71 -17.29 -21.08 -37.73
C LYS A 71 -16.35 -21.21 -38.92
N HIS A 72 -15.07 -21.39 -38.65
CA HIS A 72 -14.15 -22.05 -39.56
C HIS A 72 -13.80 -23.40 -38.96
#